data_AF-A0AA35K5T3-F1
#
_entry.id   AF-A0AA35K5T3-F1
#
_cell.length_a   1.000
_cell.length_b   1.000
_cell.length_c   1.000
_cell.angle_alpha   90.00
_cell.angle_beta   90.00
_cell.angle_gamma   90.00
#
_symmetry.space_group_name_H-M   'P 1'
#
loop_
_entity.id
_entity.type
_entity.pdbx_description
1 polymer ?
#
loop_
_entity_poly.entity_id
_entity_poly.type
_entity_poly.pdbx_seq_one_letter_code
_entity_poly.pdbx_strand_id
1 'polypeptide(L)'
;MDAMKIPKPFYTFAVFTCAAIYVVYVKWHLDFKTKAAVNDLESQLKSETSGTDQEVLYGIMFDAGSTGTRIHIFKFTQKPKEIPKLIHTTFRALTPGLSAYADSVDKSAQGINELLTVAKEDVPLELWKSTPLVLKATAGLRLLPKEKAQKLLDKVKDIFQESPFLVRSDCVSVMDGTDEGISAWITVNFLTDSLNTPRKRCVGMLDLGGGSIQITFRPSTKTALESSPAGRITSFQMFNTTYQLYSHSYLGLGLMSARLAILGGVEGQALKEGEDLTSSCLSPGFQGEWEHAKIIYKIKGQKAGKPLFESCSDEIAKLISTKVHRTDEVKDLDFYAFSYYYDLAVDAGLIGALAVMHPGSSALSQYFPSPQSR
;
A
#
# COMPACT_ATOMS: atom_id res chain seq x y z
N MET A 1 9.02 -0.54 84.47
CA MET A 1 8.97 -0.91 83.05
C MET A 1 8.21 0.20 82.35
N ASP A 2 8.94 1.19 81.81
CA ASP A 2 8.33 2.35 81.17
C ASP A 2 7.76 1.97 79.81
N ALA A 3 6.46 2.19 79.64
CA ALA A 3 5.76 1.95 78.39
C ALA A 3 6.17 3.02 77.36
N MET A 4 6.88 2.57 76.31
CA MET A 4 7.25 3.39 75.16
C MET A 4 5.98 3.93 74.47
N LYS A 5 5.69 5.22 74.64
CA LYS A 5 4.56 5.90 73.97
C LYS A 5 4.92 6.21 72.53
N ILE A 6 4.36 5.45 71.59
CA ILE A 6 4.51 5.69 70.16
C ILE A 6 3.87 7.05 69.81
N PRO A 7 4.57 7.95 69.10
CA PRO A 7 4.02 9.24 68.72
C PRO A 7 2.79 9.08 67.81
N LYS A 8 1.70 9.80 68.10
CA LYS A 8 0.47 9.84 67.27
C LYS A 8 0.71 9.98 65.75
N PRO A 9 1.66 10.79 65.24
CA PRO A 9 1.89 10.90 63.79
C PRO A 9 2.45 9.60 63.17
N PHE A 10 3.14 8.77 63.96
CA PHE A 10 3.68 7.49 63.49
C PHE A 10 2.56 6.45 63.31
N TYR A 11 1.56 6.47 64.21
CA TYR A 11 0.37 5.62 64.09
C TYR A 11 -0.46 5.99 62.86
N THR A 12 -0.67 7.29 62.60
CA THR A 12 -1.38 7.73 61.40
C THR A 12 -0.64 7.35 60.13
N PHE A 13 0.70 7.54 60.08
CA PHE A 13 1.49 7.17 58.92
C PHE A 13 1.42 5.66 58.66
N ALA A 14 1.62 4.83 59.68
CA ALA A 14 1.53 3.38 59.56
C ALA A 14 0.16 2.89 59.04
N VAL A 15 -0.94 3.48 59.52
CA VAL A 15 -2.29 3.15 59.04
C VAL A 15 -2.47 3.51 57.56
N PHE A 16 -1.98 4.68 57.12
CA PHE A 16 -2.04 5.06 55.71
C PHE A 16 -1.19 4.16 54.82
N THR A 17 0.01 3.76 55.24
CA THR A 17 0.87 2.86 54.46
C THR A 17 0.25 1.46 54.34
N CYS A 18 -0.32 0.94 55.43
CA CYS A 18 -1.04 -0.34 55.40
C CYS A 18 -2.28 -0.27 54.50
N ALA A 19 -3.04 0.82 54.54
CA ALA A 19 -4.19 1.02 53.64
C ALA A 19 -3.77 1.11 52.17
N ALA A 20 -2.68 1.82 51.85
CA ALA A 20 -2.16 1.90 50.48
C ALA A 20 -1.69 0.54 49.96
N ILE A 21 -0.96 -0.23 50.77
CA ILE A 21 -0.53 -1.60 50.44
C ILE A 21 -1.74 -2.50 50.22
N TYR A 22 -2.77 -2.38 51.08
CA TYR A 22 -4.00 -3.15 50.94
C TYR A 22 -4.75 -2.81 49.65
N VAL A 23 -4.86 -1.53 49.28
CA VAL A 23 -5.50 -1.10 48.02
C VAL A 23 -4.72 -1.61 46.81
N VAL A 24 -3.39 -1.54 46.83
CA VAL A 24 -2.54 -2.09 45.76
C VAL A 24 -2.69 -3.61 45.67
N TYR A 25 -2.72 -4.30 46.80
CA TYR A 25 -2.92 -5.75 46.86
C TYR A 25 -4.30 -6.16 46.31
N VAL A 26 -5.37 -5.46 46.72
CA VAL A 26 -6.73 -5.72 46.23
C VAL A 26 -6.84 -5.44 44.74
N LYS A 27 -6.27 -4.34 44.25
CA LYS A 27 -6.24 -4.03 42.81
C LYS A 27 -5.47 -5.08 42.02
N TRP A 28 -4.29 -5.47 42.48
CA TRP A 28 -3.49 -6.52 41.86
C TRP A 28 -4.23 -7.86 41.83
N HIS A 29 -4.91 -8.22 42.92
CA HIS A 29 -5.65 -9.48 43.02
C HIS A 29 -6.93 -9.48 42.17
N LEU A 30 -7.58 -8.32 42.00
CA LEU A 30 -8.69 -8.14 41.06
C LEU A 30 -8.20 -8.26 39.61
N ASP A 31 -7.14 -7.55 39.23
CA ASP A 31 -6.55 -7.64 37.88
C ASP A 31 -6.08 -9.08 37.56
N PHE A 32 -5.52 -9.79 38.54
CA PHE A 32 -5.11 -11.18 38.38
C PHE A 32 -6.32 -12.11 38.18
N LYS A 33 -7.40 -11.94 38.95
CA LYS A 33 -8.64 -12.70 38.77
C LYS A 33 -9.30 -12.39 37.43
N THR A 34 -9.31 -11.14 36.98
CA THR A 34 -9.84 -10.75 35.67
C THR A 34 -9.03 -11.39 34.54
N LYS A 35 -7.69 -11.35 34.62
CA LYS A 35 -6.83 -12.02 33.63
C LYS A 35 -7.00 -13.54 33.63
N ALA A 36 -7.13 -14.15 34.82
CA ALA A 36 -7.39 -15.59 34.92
C ALA A 36 -8.76 -15.97 34.35
N ALA A 37 -9.80 -15.16 34.60
CA ALA A 37 -11.14 -15.39 34.06
C ALA A 37 -11.20 -15.16 32.54
N VAL A 38 -10.47 -14.16 32.01
CA VAL A 38 -10.35 -13.95 30.55
C VAL A 38 -9.60 -15.11 29.91
N ASN A 39 -8.51 -15.59 30.51
CA ASN A 39 -7.78 -16.75 30.00
C ASN A 39 -8.62 -18.04 30.07
N ASP A 40 -9.42 -18.22 31.13
CA ASP A 40 -10.33 -19.37 31.25
C ASP A 40 -11.45 -19.29 30.21
N LEU A 41 -12.04 -18.10 30.01
CA LEU A 41 -13.04 -17.86 28.98
C LEU A 41 -12.46 -18.03 27.56
N GLU A 42 -11.23 -17.60 27.31
CA GLU A 42 -10.51 -17.86 26.06
C GLU A 42 -10.19 -19.35 25.88
N SER A 43 -9.87 -20.06 26.96
CA SER A 43 -9.64 -21.51 26.93
C SER A 43 -10.94 -22.29 26.67
N GLN A 44 -12.06 -21.81 27.20
CA GLN A 44 -13.39 -22.36 26.97
C GLN A 44 -13.88 -22.04 25.55
N LEU A 45 -13.63 -20.82 25.03
CA LEU A 45 -13.85 -20.50 23.62
C LEU A 45 -12.98 -21.37 22.70
N LYS A 46 -11.69 -21.58 23.04
CA LYS A 46 -10.78 -22.46 22.28
C LYS A 46 -11.27 -23.92 22.32
N SER A 47 -11.76 -24.39 23.47
CA SER A 47 -12.38 -25.71 23.65
C SER A 47 -13.67 -25.89 22.82
N GLU A 48 -14.54 -24.88 22.75
CA GLU A 48 -15.75 -24.92 21.92
C GLU A 48 -15.46 -24.77 20.42
N THR A 49 -14.35 -24.12 20.03
CA THR A 49 -13.89 -24.05 18.62
C THR A 49 -13.06 -25.26 18.15
N SER A 50 -12.72 -26.20 19.04
CA SER A 50 -11.97 -27.42 18.69
C SER A 50 -12.76 -28.41 17.81
N GLY A 51 -13.97 -28.06 17.39
CA GLY A 51 -14.77 -28.78 16.39
C GLY A 51 -14.50 -28.38 14.93
N THR A 52 -13.62 -27.40 14.68
CA THR A 52 -13.23 -27.01 13.31
C THR A 52 -11.71 -26.98 13.19
N ASP A 53 -11.16 -27.78 12.28
CA ASP A 53 -9.73 -27.86 11.89
C ASP A 53 -9.26 -26.56 11.19
N GLN A 54 -9.58 -25.40 11.76
CA GLN A 54 -9.38 -24.07 11.17
C GLN A 54 -8.24 -23.35 11.87
N GLU A 55 -7.17 -23.11 11.13
CA GLU A 55 -6.02 -22.32 11.58
C GLU A 55 -6.33 -20.82 11.40
N VAL A 56 -5.85 -20.00 12.33
CA VAL A 56 -5.90 -18.54 12.25
C VAL A 56 -4.49 -18.02 12.00
N LEU A 57 -4.33 -17.24 10.93
CA LEU A 57 -3.04 -16.70 10.50
C LEU A 57 -3.08 -15.17 10.53
N TYR A 58 -1.94 -14.56 10.86
CA TYR A 58 -1.75 -13.11 10.78
C TYR A 58 -0.59 -12.78 9.85
N GLY A 59 -0.61 -11.56 9.29
CA GLY A 59 0.53 -10.98 8.60
C GLY A 59 0.52 -9.47 8.72
N ILE A 60 1.70 -8.88 8.96
CA ILE A 60 1.86 -7.44 9.15
C ILE A 60 2.64 -6.86 7.97
N MET A 61 2.04 -5.92 7.25
CA MET A 61 2.63 -5.23 6.11
C MET A 61 2.70 -3.74 6.39
N PHE A 62 3.90 -3.18 6.28
CA PHE A 62 4.12 -1.75 6.24
C PHE A 62 4.25 -1.29 4.78
N ASP A 63 3.46 -0.31 4.39
CA ASP A 63 3.62 0.42 3.12
C ASP A 63 4.29 1.77 3.43
N ALA A 64 5.55 1.92 3.00
CA ALA A 64 6.27 3.18 3.11
C ALA A 64 6.15 3.99 1.80
N GLY A 65 5.03 4.73 1.72
CA GLY A 65 4.74 5.70 0.67
C GLY A 65 5.53 7.01 0.77
N SER A 66 5.45 7.82 -0.29
CA SER A 66 6.07 9.15 -0.33
C SER A 66 5.41 10.16 0.63
N THR A 67 4.09 10.09 0.79
CA THR A 67 3.31 11.02 1.61
C THR A 67 3.04 10.53 3.02
N GLY A 68 3.17 9.23 3.27
CA GLY A 68 2.89 8.62 4.56
C GLY A 68 3.38 7.18 4.65
N THR A 69 3.48 6.67 5.87
CA THR A 69 3.78 5.27 6.16
C THR A 69 2.56 4.63 6.81
N ARG A 70 2.17 3.45 6.32
CA ARG A 70 0.95 2.75 6.70
C ARG A 70 1.28 1.38 7.23
N ILE A 71 0.48 0.88 8.16
CA ILE A 71 0.48 -0.51 8.60
C ILE A 71 -0.86 -1.15 8.26
N HIS A 72 -0.78 -2.37 7.74
CA HIS A 72 -1.89 -3.28 7.56
C HIS A 72 -1.60 -4.54 8.37
N ILE A 73 -2.51 -4.90 9.26
CA ILE A 73 -2.51 -6.21 9.92
C ILE A 73 -3.63 -7.02 9.30
N PHE A 74 -3.28 -8.09 8.62
CA PHE A 74 -4.23 -9.00 7.98
C PHE A 74 -4.44 -10.22 8.85
N LYS A 75 -5.71 -10.57 9.08
CA LYS A 75 -6.12 -11.78 9.78
C LYS A 75 -6.84 -12.70 8.81
N PHE A 76 -6.36 -13.94 8.72
CA PHE A 76 -6.92 -14.97 7.85
C PHE A 76 -7.42 -16.16 8.66
N THR A 77 -8.41 -16.86 8.11
CA THR A 77 -8.75 -18.23 8.51
C THR A 77 -8.38 -19.19 7.39
N GLN A 78 -7.86 -20.36 7.73
CA GLN A 78 -7.49 -21.38 6.76
C GLN A 78 -7.97 -22.76 7.22
N LYS A 79 -8.72 -23.45 6.36
CA LYS A 79 -9.00 -24.87 6.50
C LYS A 79 -7.88 -25.71 5.87
N PRO A 80 -7.69 -26.97 6.25
CA PRO A 80 -6.62 -27.79 5.72
C PRO A 80 -6.80 -27.95 4.21
N LYS A 81 -5.73 -27.74 3.45
CA LYS A 81 -5.70 -27.81 1.98
C LYS A 81 -6.55 -26.75 1.26
N GLU A 82 -7.13 -25.78 1.97
CA GLU A 82 -7.81 -24.63 1.37
C GLU A 82 -6.88 -23.40 1.35
N ILE A 83 -7.18 -22.45 0.47
CA ILE A 83 -6.51 -21.14 0.43
C ILE A 83 -6.98 -20.31 1.64
N PRO A 84 -6.10 -19.54 2.30
CA PRO A 84 -6.50 -18.65 3.39
C PRO A 84 -7.58 -17.66 2.94
N LYS A 85 -8.56 -17.41 3.81
CA LYS A 85 -9.60 -16.39 3.60
C LYS A 85 -9.36 -15.22 4.52
N LEU A 86 -9.32 -14.02 3.97
CA LEU A 86 -9.20 -12.79 4.75
C LEU A 86 -10.50 -12.58 5.55
N ILE A 87 -10.38 -12.45 6.86
CA ILE A 87 -11.53 -12.25 7.76
C ILE A 87 -11.52 -10.88 8.43
N HIS A 88 -10.34 -10.27 8.59
CA HIS A 88 -10.22 -8.93 9.16
C HIS A 88 -8.96 -8.24 8.69
N THR A 89 -9.01 -6.91 8.60
CA THR A 89 -7.86 -6.05 8.33
C THR A 89 -7.88 -4.86 9.28
N THR A 90 -6.81 -4.68 10.02
CA THR A 90 -6.55 -3.46 10.81
C THR A 90 -5.65 -2.53 10.02
N PHE A 91 -5.98 -1.24 10.01
CA PHE A 91 -5.27 -0.22 9.22
C PHE A 91 -4.95 1.01 10.07
N ARG A 92 -3.71 1.50 9.96
CA ARG A 92 -3.30 2.80 10.51
C ARG A 92 -2.29 3.46 9.57
N ALA A 93 -2.37 4.78 9.43
CA ALA A 93 -1.46 5.57 8.62
C ALA A 93 -0.89 6.74 9.43
N LEU A 94 0.36 7.08 9.15
CA LEU A 94 1.06 8.24 9.69
C LEU A 94 1.63 9.10 8.56
N THR A 95 1.75 10.39 8.84
CA THR A 95 2.38 11.40 7.99
C THR A 95 3.39 12.19 8.81
N PRO A 96 4.55 12.61 8.24
CA PRO A 96 4.97 12.40 6.86
C PRO A 96 5.47 10.98 6.58
N GLY A 97 5.70 10.65 5.30
CA GLY A 97 6.25 9.36 4.89
C GLY A 97 7.72 9.17 5.23
N LEU A 98 8.22 7.93 5.12
CA LEU A 98 9.58 7.55 5.50
C LEU A 98 10.66 8.38 4.78
N SER A 99 10.43 8.78 3.52
CA SER A 99 11.37 9.59 2.74
C SER A 99 11.61 10.99 3.32
N ALA A 100 10.68 11.54 4.10
CA ALA A 100 10.84 12.84 4.75
C ALA A 100 11.94 12.84 5.82
N TYR A 101 12.35 11.68 6.29
CA TYR A 101 13.39 11.50 7.30
C TYR A 101 14.77 11.18 6.70
N ALA A 102 14.96 11.33 5.38
CA ALA A 102 16.21 11.02 4.69
C ALA A 102 17.44 11.75 5.25
N ASP A 103 17.25 12.94 5.83
CA ASP A 103 18.30 13.74 6.46
C ASP A 103 18.34 13.61 8.00
N SER A 104 17.45 12.80 8.58
CA SER A 104 17.32 12.63 10.03
C SER A 104 16.77 11.23 10.34
N VAL A 105 17.55 10.20 9.99
CA VAL A 105 17.15 8.79 10.03
C VAL A 105 16.60 8.38 11.40
N ASP A 106 17.19 8.83 12.51
CA ASP A 106 16.71 8.46 13.86
C ASP A 106 15.29 8.94 14.16
N LYS A 107 14.83 10.04 13.55
CA LYS A 107 13.45 10.53 13.73
C LYS A 107 12.41 9.59 13.10
N SER A 108 12.80 8.76 12.14
CA SER A 108 11.89 7.77 11.55
C SER A 108 11.45 6.69 12.55
N ALA A 109 12.27 6.43 13.58
CA ALA A 109 12.02 5.34 14.52
C ALA A 109 10.73 5.52 15.32
N GLN A 110 10.38 6.76 15.67
CA GLN A 110 9.18 7.05 16.45
C GLN A 110 7.91 6.58 15.73
N GLY A 111 7.75 6.94 14.45
CA GLY A 111 6.56 6.56 13.66
C GLY A 111 6.48 5.06 13.40
N ILE A 112 7.61 4.40 13.16
CA ILE A 112 7.65 2.93 12.99
C ILE A 112 7.25 2.23 14.29
N ASN A 113 7.74 2.69 15.45
CA ASN A 113 7.38 2.12 16.75
C ASN A 113 5.91 2.37 17.13
N GLU A 114 5.35 3.53 16.77
CA GLU A 114 3.93 3.81 16.94
C GLU A 114 3.07 2.81 16.16
N LEU A 115 3.40 2.58 14.88
CA LEU A 115 2.71 1.58 14.06
C LEU A 115 2.91 0.15 14.57
N LEU A 116 4.11 -0.21 15.05
CA LEU A 116 4.35 -1.52 15.68
C LEU A 116 3.53 -1.72 16.95
N THR A 117 3.19 -0.64 17.67
CA THR A 117 2.32 -0.73 18.85
C THR A 117 0.92 -1.17 18.44
N VAL A 118 0.38 -0.64 17.33
CA VAL A 118 -0.90 -1.10 16.77
C VAL A 118 -0.88 -2.61 16.47
N ALA A 119 0.21 -3.12 15.89
CA ALA A 119 0.32 -4.56 15.63
C ALA A 119 0.37 -5.40 16.91
N LYS A 120 1.01 -4.92 17.97
CA LYS A 120 1.06 -5.61 19.28
C LYS A 120 -0.29 -5.63 19.98
N GLU A 121 -1.11 -4.60 19.76
CA GLU A 121 -2.47 -4.52 20.31
C GLU A 121 -3.45 -5.42 19.54
N ASP A 122 -3.26 -5.58 18.22
CA ASP A 122 -4.16 -6.35 17.34
C ASP A 122 -3.86 -7.86 17.32
N VAL A 123 -2.58 -8.25 17.30
CA VAL A 123 -2.16 -9.66 17.20
C VAL A 123 -2.05 -10.30 18.58
N PRO A 124 -2.65 -11.47 18.83
CA PRO A 124 -2.49 -12.21 20.09
C PRO A 124 -1.03 -12.55 20.40
N LEU A 125 -0.64 -12.44 21.67
CA LEU A 125 0.75 -12.59 22.14
C LEU A 125 1.37 -13.93 21.73
N GLU A 126 0.59 -15.01 21.76
CA GLU A 126 1.03 -16.35 21.38
C GLU A 126 1.39 -16.49 19.89
N LEU A 127 0.88 -15.60 19.03
CA LEU A 127 1.10 -15.62 17.58
C LEU A 127 2.19 -14.64 17.13
N TRP A 128 2.76 -13.83 18.02
CA TRP A 128 3.77 -12.83 17.64
C TRP A 128 4.95 -13.47 16.89
N LYS A 129 5.52 -14.54 17.43
CA LYS A 129 6.70 -15.22 16.85
C LYS A 129 6.46 -15.92 15.52
N SER A 130 5.20 -16.20 15.15
CA SER A 130 4.83 -16.81 13.87
C SER A 130 4.27 -15.80 12.88
N THR A 131 3.97 -14.56 13.30
CA THR A 131 3.38 -13.53 12.45
C THR A 131 4.47 -12.80 11.66
N PRO A 132 4.53 -12.94 10.33
CA PRO A 132 5.52 -12.25 9.51
C PRO A 132 5.30 -10.74 9.54
N LEU A 133 6.40 -10.02 9.72
CA LEU A 133 6.47 -8.57 9.68
C LEU A 133 7.35 -8.13 8.50
N VAL A 134 6.76 -7.36 7.59
CA VAL A 134 7.43 -6.88 6.38
C VAL A 134 7.13 -5.40 6.13
N LEU A 135 8.09 -4.68 5.55
CA LEU A 135 7.95 -3.32 5.04
C LEU A 135 8.36 -3.29 3.57
N LYS A 136 7.51 -2.68 2.76
CA LYS A 136 7.77 -2.42 1.34
C LYS A 136 7.71 -0.92 1.09
N ALA A 137 8.83 -0.35 0.68
CA ALA A 137 8.91 1.05 0.32
C ALA A 137 8.65 1.23 -1.18
N THR A 138 7.90 2.29 -1.53
CA THR A 138 7.46 2.54 -2.91
C THR A 138 8.29 3.66 -3.57
N ALA A 139 7.75 4.29 -4.62
CA ALA A 139 8.45 5.24 -5.47
C ALA A 139 9.14 6.39 -4.72
N GLY A 140 8.58 6.87 -3.61
CA GLY A 140 9.17 7.97 -2.82
C GLY A 140 10.58 7.66 -2.31
N LEU A 141 10.85 6.42 -1.91
CA LEU A 141 12.19 6.01 -1.45
C LEU A 141 13.14 5.73 -2.62
N ARG A 142 12.62 5.29 -3.78
CA ARG A 142 13.41 5.06 -5.01
C ARG A 142 14.07 6.34 -5.54
N LEU A 143 13.46 7.50 -5.30
CA LEU A 143 13.94 8.80 -5.75
C LEU A 143 15.06 9.40 -4.88
N LEU A 144 15.30 8.83 -3.70
CA LEU A 144 16.37 9.30 -2.81
C LEU A 144 17.75 8.84 -3.30
N PRO A 145 18.83 9.56 -2.96
CA PRO A 145 20.18 9.04 -3.11
C PRO A 145 20.30 7.67 -2.43
N LYS A 146 20.88 6.69 -3.14
CA LYS A 146 20.94 5.28 -2.72
C LYS A 146 21.40 5.10 -1.28
N GLU A 147 22.41 5.87 -0.86
CA GLU A 147 22.94 5.83 0.50
C GLU A 147 21.91 6.26 1.56
N LYS A 148 21.14 7.33 1.30
CA LYS A 148 20.10 7.81 2.23
C LYS A 148 18.94 6.82 2.33
N ALA A 149 18.51 6.29 1.20
CA ALA A 149 17.48 5.25 1.16
C ALA A 149 17.93 4.02 1.96
N GLN A 150 19.16 3.55 1.75
CA GLN A 150 19.69 2.39 2.46
C GLN A 150 19.76 2.61 3.98
N LYS A 151 20.28 3.76 4.44
CA LYS A 151 20.32 4.09 5.87
C LYS A 151 18.94 4.09 6.53
N LEU A 152 17.91 4.57 5.84
CA LEU A 152 16.53 4.50 6.32
C LEU A 152 16.02 3.05 6.41
N LEU A 153 16.26 2.24 5.38
CA LEU A 153 15.83 0.83 5.37
C LEU A 153 16.55 0.01 6.45
N ASP A 154 17.85 0.24 6.65
CA ASP A 154 18.65 -0.40 7.69
C ASP A 154 18.10 -0.03 9.07
N LYS A 155 17.80 1.25 9.32
CA LYS A 155 17.18 1.68 10.58
C LYS A 155 15.85 0.98 10.86
N VAL A 156 14.99 0.84 9.85
CA VAL A 156 13.72 0.11 10.00
C VAL A 156 13.99 -1.36 10.29
N LYS A 157 14.97 -1.96 9.60
CA LYS A 157 15.34 -3.36 9.79
C LYS A 157 15.83 -3.63 11.21
N ASP A 158 16.64 -2.74 11.78
CA ASP A 158 17.08 -2.84 13.18
C ASP A 158 15.89 -2.82 14.14
N ILE A 159 14.95 -1.88 13.96
CA ILE A 159 13.72 -1.80 14.77
C ILE A 159 12.87 -3.07 14.64
N PHE A 160 12.77 -3.63 13.43
CA PHE A 160 12.03 -4.86 13.20
C PHE A 160 12.68 -6.04 13.90
N GLN A 161 14.01 -6.16 13.85
CA GLN A 161 14.76 -7.22 14.54
C GLN A 161 14.59 -7.18 16.06
N GLU A 162 14.40 -6.00 16.65
CA GLU A 162 14.10 -5.83 18.08
C GLU A 162 12.63 -6.11 18.42
N SER A 163 11.76 -6.22 17.42
CA SER A 163 10.34 -6.52 17.61
C SER A 163 10.11 -8.02 17.93
N PRO A 164 8.98 -8.37 18.57
CA PRO A 164 8.68 -9.76 18.89
C PRO A 164 8.14 -10.59 17.71
N PHE A 165 8.00 -9.98 16.54
CA PHE A 165 7.39 -10.58 15.36
C PHE A 165 8.37 -11.41 14.54
N LEU A 166 7.87 -12.23 13.62
CA LEU A 166 8.71 -13.01 12.72
C LEU A 166 9.34 -12.10 11.65
N VAL A 167 10.65 -11.91 11.75
CA VAL A 167 11.42 -11.08 10.81
C VAL A 167 12.36 -11.94 9.98
N ARG A 168 12.15 -11.93 8.66
CA ARG A 168 13.02 -12.60 7.69
C ARG A 168 14.09 -11.65 7.16
N SER A 169 15.09 -12.17 6.44
CA SER A 169 16.20 -11.37 5.90
C SER A 169 15.75 -10.30 4.91
N ASP A 170 14.66 -10.55 4.19
CA ASP A 170 14.01 -9.72 3.16
C ASP A 170 12.82 -8.91 3.70
N CYS A 171 12.69 -8.78 5.03
CA CYS A 171 11.59 -8.10 5.69
C CYS A 171 11.42 -6.65 5.26
N VAL A 172 12.51 -5.93 5.02
CA VAL A 172 12.50 -4.51 4.66
C VAL A 172 13.15 -4.38 3.29
N SER A 173 12.39 -3.94 2.29
CA SER A 173 12.94 -3.69 0.96
C SER A 173 12.19 -2.60 0.22
N VAL A 174 12.84 -2.05 -0.79
CA VAL A 174 12.13 -1.28 -1.81
C VAL A 174 11.43 -2.27 -2.72
N MET A 175 10.14 -2.07 -2.95
CA MET A 175 9.38 -2.86 -3.93
C MET A 175 9.75 -2.37 -5.32
N ASP A 176 9.91 -3.24 -6.31
CA ASP A 176 9.98 -2.86 -7.73
C ASP A 176 8.56 -2.61 -8.28
N GLY A 177 8.41 -1.82 -9.35
CA GLY A 177 7.13 -1.60 -10.01
C GLY A 177 6.54 -2.89 -10.59
N THR A 178 7.35 -3.86 -11.02
CA THR A 178 6.86 -5.16 -11.49
C THR A 178 6.28 -5.99 -10.34
N ASP A 179 6.95 -5.98 -9.18
CA ASP A 179 6.50 -6.64 -7.96
C ASP A 179 5.24 -6.00 -7.38
N GLU A 180 5.14 -4.67 -7.46
CA GLU A 180 3.93 -3.90 -7.14
C GLU A 180 2.76 -4.38 -8.02
N GLY A 181 3.01 -4.52 -9.33
CA GLY A 181 2.03 -5.08 -10.26
C GLY A 181 1.61 -6.51 -9.91
N ILE A 182 2.56 -7.41 -9.65
CA ILE A 182 2.26 -8.80 -9.30
C ILE A 182 1.46 -8.87 -7.98
N SER A 183 1.85 -8.08 -6.98
CA SER A 183 1.18 -8.05 -5.68
C SER A 183 -0.26 -7.56 -5.79
N ALA A 184 -0.50 -6.54 -6.62
CA ALA A 184 -1.85 -6.04 -6.82
C ALA A 184 -2.70 -6.98 -7.70
N TRP A 185 -2.11 -7.67 -8.68
CA TRP A 185 -2.79 -8.74 -9.41
C TRP A 185 -3.20 -9.91 -8.49
N ILE A 186 -2.31 -10.33 -7.59
CA ILE A 186 -2.62 -11.35 -6.56
C ILE A 186 -3.78 -10.85 -5.70
N THR A 187 -3.72 -9.59 -5.24
CA THR A 187 -4.76 -8.99 -4.39
C THR A 187 -6.12 -9.01 -5.07
N VAL A 188 -6.22 -8.54 -6.31
CA VAL A 188 -7.49 -8.54 -7.07
C VAL A 188 -8.02 -9.97 -7.25
N ASN A 189 -7.16 -10.91 -7.66
CA ASN A 189 -7.59 -12.27 -7.92
C ASN A 189 -7.88 -13.07 -6.65
N PHE A 190 -7.28 -12.69 -5.52
CA PHE A 190 -7.60 -13.19 -4.19
C PHE A 190 -8.97 -12.70 -3.73
N LEU A 191 -9.20 -11.38 -3.77
CA LEU A 191 -10.46 -10.77 -3.33
C LEU A 191 -11.65 -11.15 -4.21
N THR A 192 -11.40 -11.40 -5.49
CA THR A 192 -12.43 -11.90 -6.42
C THR A 192 -12.58 -13.43 -6.37
N ASP A 193 -11.87 -14.15 -5.49
CA ASP A 193 -11.92 -15.62 -5.35
C ASP A 193 -11.49 -16.39 -6.64
N SER A 194 -10.83 -15.69 -7.57
CA SER A 194 -10.33 -16.24 -8.83
C SER A 194 -9.13 -17.16 -8.63
N LEU A 195 -8.34 -16.97 -7.56
CA LEU A 195 -7.23 -17.87 -7.21
C LEU A 195 -7.70 -19.20 -6.59
N ASN A 196 -8.93 -19.24 -6.06
CA ASN A 196 -9.46 -20.38 -5.32
C ASN A 196 -10.47 -21.21 -6.14
N THR A 197 -10.99 -20.64 -7.22
CA THR A 197 -11.98 -21.31 -8.08
C THR A 197 -11.33 -21.75 -9.40
N PRO A 198 -11.03 -23.05 -9.61
CA PRO A 198 -10.30 -23.52 -10.80
C PRO A 198 -10.94 -23.17 -12.15
N ARG A 199 -12.27 -22.96 -12.16
CA ARG A 199 -13.04 -22.62 -13.37
C ARG A 199 -13.19 -21.11 -13.58
N LYS A 200 -12.85 -20.29 -12.59
CA LYS A 200 -12.95 -18.83 -12.69
C LYS A 200 -11.67 -18.32 -13.35
N ARG A 201 -11.82 -17.56 -14.44
CA ARG A 201 -10.68 -16.93 -15.09
C ARG A 201 -10.15 -15.81 -14.19
N CYS A 202 -8.84 -15.75 -14.06
CA CYS A 202 -8.20 -14.60 -13.43
C CYS A 202 -8.40 -13.36 -14.29
N VAL A 203 -8.60 -12.22 -13.64
CA VAL A 203 -8.68 -10.91 -14.28
C VAL A 203 -7.28 -10.29 -14.38
N GLY A 204 -7.10 -9.40 -15.35
CA GLY A 204 -5.95 -8.52 -15.41
C GLY A 204 -6.06 -7.38 -14.39
N MET A 205 -4.95 -6.70 -14.19
CA MET A 205 -4.84 -5.55 -13.30
C MET A 205 -4.14 -4.40 -14.03
N LEU A 206 -4.65 -3.19 -13.79
CA LEU A 206 -4.05 -1.92 -14.17
C LEU A 206 -3.94 -1.01 -12.94
N ASP A 207 -2.76 -0.45 -12.73
CA ASP A 207 -2.51 0.54 -11.68
C ASP A 207 -1.95 1.81 -12.31
N LEU A 208 -2.65 2.93 -12.16
CA LEU A 208 -2.12 4.23 -12.59
C LEU A 208 -1.65 5.00 -11.35
N GLY A 209 -0.36 4.86 -11.06
CA GLY A 209 0.31 5.64 -10.02
C GLY A 209 0.70 7.04 -10.50
N GLY A 210 1.36 7.79 -9.62
CA GLY A 210 1.85 9.14 -9.94
C GLY A 210 3.04 9.14 -10.92
N GLY A 211 3.98 8.21 -10.75
CA GLY A 211 5.21 8.13 -11.54
C GLY A 211 5.25 7.00 -12.58
N SER A 212 4.46 5.95 -12.40
CA SER A 212 4.41 4.80 -13.31
C SER A 212 2.98 4.30 -13.51
N ILE A 213 2.79 3.51 -14.56
CA ILE A 213 1.62 2.66 -14.74
C ILE A 213 2.08 1.20 -14.76
N GLN A 214 1.36 0.35 -14.04
CA GLN A 214 1.61 -1.08 -13.98
C GLN A 214 0.48 -1.82 -14.72
N ILE A 215 0.87 -2.85 -15.45
CA ILE A 215 -0.05 -3.81 -16.06
C ILE A 215 0.41 -5.21 -15.69
N THR A 216 -0.51 -6.01 -15.19
CA THR A 216 -0.23 -7.42 -14.91
C THR A 216 -1.43 -8.28 -15.27
N PHE A 217 -1.21 -9.36 -16.01
CA PHE A 217 -2.25 -10.33 -16.33
C PHE A 217 -1.64 -11.70 -16.56
N ARG A 218 -2.49 -12.73 -16.57
CA ARG A 218 -2.10 -14.09 -16.91
C ARG A 218 -2.35 -14.32 -18.41
N PRO A 219 -1.30 -14.56 -19.22
CA PRO A 219 -1.48 -14.91 -20.63
C PRO A 219 -2.37 -16.16 -20.80
N SER A 220 -3.20 -16.15 -21.84
CA SER A 220 -4.22 -17.21 -22.04
C SER A 220 -3.71 -18.42 -22.82
N THR A 221 -2.59 -18.28 -23.55
CA THR A 221 -2.06 -19.33 -24.41
C THR A 221 -0.54 -19.48 -24.26
N LYS A 222 -0.01 -20.66 -24.58
CA LYS A 222 1.45 -20.90 -24.62
C LYS A 222 2.14 -19.99 -25.64
N THR A 223 1.55 -19.82 -26.82
CA THR A 223 2.09 -18.95 -27.87
C THR A 223 2.26 -17.51 -27.38
N ALA A 224 1.34 -17.02 -26.55
CA ALA A 224 1.43 -15.67 -26.04
C ALA A 224 2.43 -15.50 -24.89
N LEU A 225 2.64 -16.56 -24.09
CA LEU A 225 3.79 -16.63 -23.16
C LEU A 225 5.12 -16.59 -23.92
N GLU A 226 5.22 -17.34 -25.02
CA GLU A 226 6.45 -17.47 -25.82
C GLU A 226 6.72 -16.22 -26.67
N SER A 227 5.69 -15.53 -27.15
CA SER A 227 5.82 -14.27 -27.91
C SER A 227 6.00 -13.04 -27.01
N SER A 228 5.82 -13.19 -25.70
CA SER A 228 6.00 -12.09 -24.76
C SER A 228 7.46 -11.63 -24.72
N PRO A 229 7.71 -10.31 -24.69
CA PRO A 229 9.07 -9.81 -24.69
C PRO A 229 9.87 -10.24 -23.46
N ALA A 230 11.19 -10.38 -23.65
CA ALA A 230 12.11 -10.79 -22.60
C ALA A 230 11.97 -9.91 -21.34
N GLY A 231 11.95 -10.55 -20.17
CA GLY A 231 11.81 -9.87 -18.88
C GLY A 231 10.39 -9.39 -18.54
N ARG A 232 9.38 -9.70 -19.35
CA ARG A 232 7.98 -9.38 -19.06
C ARG A 232 7.17 -10.54 -18.50
N ILE A 233 7.69 -11.75 -18.53
CA ILE A 233 7.07 -12.91 -17.90
C ILE A 233 7.75 -13.21 -16.57
N THR A 234 6.97 -13.19 -15.49
CA THR A 234 7.41 -13.58 -14.15
C THR A 234 6.69 -14.84 -13.72
N SER A 235 7.43 -15.80 -13.16
CA SER A 235 6.89 -17.06 -12.65
C SER A 235 7.05 -17.14 -11.14
N PHE A 236 5.98 -17.51 -10.43
CA PHE A 236 6.02 -17.75 -8.99
C PHE A 236 5.08 -18.89 -8.61
N GLN A 237 5.32 -19.50 -7.46
CA GLN A 237 4.48 -20.57 -6.92
C GLN A 237 3.65 -20.04 -5.75
N MET A 238 2.34 -20.26 -5.81
CA MET A 238 1.41 -19.88 -4.75
C MET A 238 0.27 -20.89 -4.70
N PHE A 239 -0.13 -21.32 -3.50
CA PHE A 239 -1.24 -22.27 -3.30
C PHE A 239 -1.12 -23.53 -4.18
N ASN A 240 0.06 -24.14 -4.21
CA ASN A 240 0.41 -25.30 -5.04
C ASN A 240 0.19 -25.13 -6.55
N THR A 241 0.10 -23.88 -7.02
CA THR A 241 -0.04 -23.53 -8.44
C THR A 241 1.14 -22.68 -8.86
N THR A 242 1.75 -23.00 -10.01
CA THR A 242 2.72 -22.12 -10.65
C THR A 242 1.97 -21.12 -11.53
N TYR A 243 2.11 -19.85 -11.22
CA TYR A 243 1.58 -18.75 -12.03
C TYR A 243 2.68 -18.20 -12.91
N GLN A 244 2.35 -17.98 -14.19
CA GLN A 244 3.19 -17.26 -15.14
C GLN A 244 2.40 -16.03 -15.57
N LEU A 245 2.88 -14.86 -15.19
CA LEU A 245 2.20 -13.60 -15.44
C LEU A 245 3.02 -12.75 -16.39
N TYR A 246 2.33 -12.10 -17.33
CA TYR A 246 2.85 -10.90 -17.95
C TYR A 246 2.77 -9.78 -16.92
N SER A 247 3.89 -9.14 -16.60
CA SER A 247 3.94 -7.99 -15.72
C SER A 247 4.92 -6.96 -16.24
N HIS A 248 4.51 -5.69 -16.23
CA HIS A 248 5.41 -4.60 -16.59
C HIS A 248 5.02 -3.29 -15.91
N SER A 249 6.03 -2.52 -15.52
CA SER A 249 5.90 -1.18 -14.96
C SER A 249 6.48 -0.16 -15.94
N TYR A 250 5.64 0.68 -16.52
CA TYR A 250 6.07 1.77 -17.40
C TYR A 250 6.39 3.02 -16.58
N LEU A 251 7.65 3.14 -16.16
CA LEU A 251 8.14 4.31 -15.45
C LEU A 251 8.09 5.58 -16.33
N GLY A 252 7.67 6.69 -15.74
CA GLY A 252 7.48 7.98 -16.43
C GLY A 252 6.13 8.10 -17.15
N LEU A 253 5.27 7.07 -17.09
CA LEU A 253 3.91 7.09 -17.65
C LEU A 253 2.80 7.11 -16.58
N GLY A 254 3.16 7.28 -15.30
CA GLY A 254 2.17 7.61 -14.27
C GLY A 254 1.56 9.00 -14.49
N LEU A 255 0.44 9.30 -13.83
CA LEU A 255 -0.36 10.49 -14.14
C LEU A 255 0.44 11.80 -14.08
N MET A 256 1.26 12.00 -13.05
CA MET A 256 2.03 13.24 -12.87
C MET A 256 3.25 13.28 -13.81
N SER A 257 4.00 12.18 -13.93
CA SER A 257 5.18 12.13 -14.81
C SER A 257 4.80 12.19 -16.30
N ALA A 258 3.69 11.57 -16.70
CA ALA A 258 3.15 11.69 -18.05
C ALA A 258 2.72 13.13 -18.34
N ARG A 259 2.07 13.80 -17.38
CA ARG A 259 1.73 15.24 -17.50
C ARG A 259 2.98 16.07 -17.73
N LEU A 260 4.03 15.90 -16.91
CA LEU A 260 5.30 16.63 -17.09
C LEU A 260 5.89 16.40 -18.50
N ALA A 261 5.89 15.15 -18.98
CA ALA A 261 6.38 14.82 -20.30
C ALA A 261 5.55 15.46 -21.44
N ILE A 262 4.21 15.48 -21.31
CA ILE A 262 3.29 16.14 -22.25
C ILE A 262 3.49 17.66 -22.26
N LEU A 263 3.86 18.25 -21.12
CA LEU A 263 4.22 19.66 -21.04
C LEU A 263 5.61 19.96 -21.65
N GLY A 264 6.38 18.94 -22.03
CA GLY A 264 7.76 19.08 -22.54
C GLY A 264 8.83 19.21 -21.45
N GLY A 265 8.47 18.96 -20.19
CA GLY A 265 9.40 18.98 -19.06
C GLY A 265 10.17 17.67 -18.89
N VAL A 266 11.20 17.72 -18.04
CA VAL A 266 12.02 16.55 -17.65
C VAL A 266 12.04 16.42 -16.14
N GLU A 267 11.80 15.20 -15.64
CA GLU A 267 11.72 14.90 -14.22
C GLU A 267 13.00 15.36 -13.48
N GLY A 268 12.82 16.12 -12.39
CA GLY A 268 13.93 16.64 -11.58
C GLY A 268 14.76 17.74 -12.23
N GLN A 269 14.38 18.24 -13.41
CA GLN A 269 15.06 19.35 -14.07
C GLN A 269 14.21 20.62 -14.01
N ALA A 270 14.79 21.68 -13.45
CA ALA A 270 14.20 23.02 -13.48
C ALA A 270 14.43 23.67 -14.85
N LEU A 271 13.49 24.52 -15.26
CA LEU A 271 13.61 25.33 -16.48
C LEU A 271 14.69 26.39 -16.29
N LYS A 272 15.29 26.84 -17.39
CA LYS A 272 16.15 28.03 -17.33
C LYS A 272 15.29 29.27 -17.09
N GLU A 273 15.91 30.31 -16.55
CA GLU A 273 15.21 31.56 -16.28
C GLU A 273 14.62 32.14 -17.58
N GLY A 274 13.31 32.42 -17.55
CA GLY A 274 12.56 32.93 -18.70
C GLY A 274 12.03 31.88 -19.69
N GLU A 275 12.27 30.58 -19.47
CA GLU A 275 11.65 29.50 -20.25
C GLU A 275 10.27 29.13 -19.69
N ASP A 276 9.32 28.90 -20.59
CA ASP A 276 7.98 28.40 -20.28
C ASP A 276 7.72 27.09 -21.02
N LEU A 277 7.01 26.16 -20.37
CA LEU A 277 6.50 24.95 -21.02
C LEU A 277 5.25 25.28 -21.82
N THR A 278 5.17 24.79 -23.06
CA THR A 278 4.01 24.99 -23.93
C THR A 278 3.32 23.65 -24.19
N SER A 279 2.02 23.56 -23.92
CA SER A 279 1.26 22.31 -24.06
C SER A 279 0.19 22.37 -25.15
N SER A 280 0.14 21.32 -26.00
CA SER A 280 -0.95 21.13 -26.96
C SER A 280 -2.27 20.75 -26.28
N CYS A 281 -2.24 20.37 -25.00
CA CYS A 281 -3.40 19.99 -24.19
C CYS A 281 -4.07 21.17 -23.46
N LEU A 282 -3.55 22.39 -23.59
CA LEU A 282 -4.06 23.57 -22.88
C LEU A 282 -4.49 24.65 -23.88
N SER A 283 -5.60 25.34 -23.59
CA SER A 283 -6.20 26.34 -24.49
C SER A 283 -5.27 27.53 -24.77
N PRO A 284 -5.34 28.19 -25.93
CA PRO A 284 -4.39 29.26 -26.30
C PRO A 284 -4.25 30.48 -25.38
N GLY A 285 -5.24 30.73 -24.52
CA GLY A 285 -5.17 31.79 -23.51
C GLY A 285 -4.67 31.33 -22.14
N PHE A 286 -4.41 30.04 -21.96
CA PHE A 286 -4.03 29.50 -20.66
C PHE A 286 -2.60 29.93 -20.29
N GLN A 287 -2.46 30.45 -19.07
CA GLN A 287 -1.19 30.66 -18.40
C GLN A 287 -1.35 30.24 -16.94
N GLY A 288 -0.38 29.53 -16.40
CA GLY A 288 -0.42 29.11 -15.00
C GLY A 288 0.92 28.58 -14.53
N GLU A 289 0.98 28.32 -13.24
CA GLU A 289 2.12 27.67 -12.58
C GLU A 289 1.66 26.31 -12.04
N TRP A 290 2.54 25.32 -12.15
CA TRP A 290 2.31 23.99 -11.59
C TRP A 290 3.55 23.54 -10.83
N GLU A 291 3.36 23.17 -9.57
CA GLU A 291 4.43 22.61 -8.76
C GLU A 291 4.44 21.08 -8.89
N HIS A 292 5.59 20.52 -9.25
CA HIS A 292 5.83 19.09 -9.27
C HIS A 292 7.24 18.78 -8.78
N ALA A 293 7.36 17.80 -7.88
CA ALA A 293 8.65 17.44 -7.25
C ALA A 293 9.43 18.63 -6.67
N LYS A 294 8.72 19.61 -6.07
CA LYS A 294 9.26 20.88 -5.52
C LYS A 294 9.87 21.83 -6.57
N ILE A 295 9.54 21.64 -7.84
CA ILE A 295 9.92 22.53 -8.94
C ILE A 295 8.65 23.21 -9.45
N ILE A 296 8.68 24.53 -9.59
CA ILE A 296 7.58 25.32 -10.14
C ILE A 296 7.80 25.47 -11.65
N TYR A 297 6.87 24.95 -12.43
CA TYR A 297 6.86 25.05 -13.89
C TYR A 297 5.88 26.13 -14.33
N LYS A 298 6.35 27.10 -15.12
CA LYS A 298 5.48 28.04 -15.83
C LYS A 298 4.97 27.39 -17.11
N ILE A 299 3.66 27.39 -17.28
CA ILE A 299 2.98 26.64 -18.35
C ILE A 299 2.08 27.57 -19.16
N LYS A 300 2.13 27.42 -20.48
CA LYS A 300 1.30 28.12 -21.45
C LYS A 300 0.56 27.13 -22.35
N GLY A 301 -0.62 27.54 -22.81
CA GLY A 301 -1.36 26.80 -23.82
C GLY A 301 -0.80 26.95 -25.23
N GLN A 302 -1.30 26.11 -26.14
CA GLN A 302 -0.87 26.11 -27.54
C GLN A 302 -1.25 27.39 -28.29
N LYS A 303 -0.67 27.61 -29.47
CA LYS A 303 -1.08 28.75 -30.31
C LYS A 303 -2.52 28.60 -30.80
N ALA A 304 -3.19 29.74 -31.02
CA ALA A 304 -4.52 29.76 -31.64
C ALA A 304 -4.51 29.13 -33.05
N GLY A 305 -5.64 28.55 -33.45
CA GLY A 305 -5.83 27.95 -34.78
C GLY A 305 -5.60 26.44 -34.86
N LYS A 306 -5.22 25.77 -33.76
CA LYS A 306 -5.14 24.31 -33.68
C LYS A 306 -6.31 23.72 -32.87
N PRO A 307 -6.88 22.58 -33.28
CA PRO A 307 -7.95 21.93 -32.53
C PRO A 307 -7.37 21.27 -31.26
N LEU A 308 -7.98 21.56 -30.10
CA LEU A 308 -7.41 21.26 -28.78
C LEU A 308 -7.29 19.76 -28.51
N PHE A 309 -8.38 19.02 -28.77
CA PHE A 309 -8.43 17.60 -28.45
C PHE A 309 -7.47 16.79 -29.32
N GLU A 310 -7.50 17.01 -30.63
CA GLU A 310 -6.69 16.29 -31.62
C GLU A 310 -5.21 16.59 -31.41
N SER A 311 -4.84 17.85 -31.20
CA SER A 311 -3.44 18.22 -30.97
C SER A 311 -2.90 17.60 -29.68
N CYS A 312 -3.72 17.57 -28.62
CA CYS A 312 -3.38 16.89 -27.37
C CYS A 312 -3.27 15.37 -27.54
N SER A 313 -4.25 14.76 -28.21
CA SER A 313 -4.30 13.33 -28.48
C SER A 313 -3.10 12.86 -29.29
N ASP A 314 -2.70 13.61 -30.32
CA ASP A 314 -1.54 13.29 -31.16
C ASP A 314 -0.23 13.37 -30.37
N GLU A 315 -0.08 14.39 -29.51
CA GLU A 315 1.08 14.53 -28.63
C GLU A 315 1.18 13.37 -27.64
N ILE A 316 0.06 12.99 -27.01
CA ILE A 316 -0.01 11.83 -26.11
C ILE A 316 0.27 10.52 -26.87
N ALA A 317 -0.31 10.33 -28.06
CA ALA A 317 -0.10 9.14 -28.87
C ALA A 317 1.37 8.98 -29.28
N LYS A 318 2.06 10.09 -29.57
CA LYS A 318 3.50 10.10 -29.84
C LYS A 318 4.32 9.68 -28.61
N LEU A 319 3.96 10.18 -27.42
CA LEU A 319 4.61 9.79 -26.17
C LEU A 319 4.45 8.29 -25.87
N ILE A 320 3.25 7.74 -26.09
CA ILE A 320 2.90 6.35 -25.77
C ILE A 320 3.47 5.37 -26.78
N SER A 321 3.41 5.68 -28.09
CA SER A 321 3.78 4.75 -29.17
C SER A 321 5.22 4.23 -29.11
N THR A 322 6.11 5.00 -28.49
CA THR A 322 7.53 4.65 -28.33
C THR A 322 7.84 3.89 -27.03
N LYS A 323 6.93 3.93 -26.05
CA LYS A 323 7.18 3.43 -24.69
C LYS A 323 6.35 2.20 -24.32
N VAL A 324 5.17 2.03 -24.93
CA VAL A 324 4.22 0.98 -24.54
C VAL A 324 4.28 -0.20 -25.51
N HIS A 325 4.45 -1.40 -24.96
CA HIS A 325 4.34 -2.62 -25.72
C HIS A 325 2.87 -2.97 -25.98
N ARG A 326 2.51 -3.12 -27.24
CA ARG A 326 1.17 -3.57 -27.65
C ARG A 326 1.14 -5.09 -27.69
N THR A 327 0.19 -5.69 -26.99
CA THR A 327 -0.13 -7.12 -27.06
C THR A 327 -1.59 -7.26 -27.44
N ASP A 328 -1.95 -8.25 -28.25
CA ASP A 328 -3.35 -8.47 -28.63
C ASP A 328 -4.16 -9.14 -27.51
N GLU A 329 -3.51 -9.80 -26.55
CA GLU A 329 -4.17 -10.52 -25.45
C GLU A 329 -5.03 -9.65 -24.55
N VAL A 330 -4.69 -8.36 -24.40
CA VAL A 330 -5.45 -7.46 -23.52
C VAL A 330 -6.88 -7.23 -24.01
N LYS A 331 -7.20 -7.54 -25.26
CA LYS A 331 -8.54 -7.34 -25.84
C LYS A 331 -9.57 -8.35 -25.32
N ASP A 332 -9.12 -9.53 -24.90
CA ASP A 332 -9.99 -10.65 -24.50
C ASP A 332 -10.02 -10.86 -22.98
N LEU A 333 -9.50 -9.89 -22.21
CA LEU A 333 -9.36 -9.96 -20.76
C LEU A 333 -10.12 -8.84 -20.07
N ASP A 334 -10.76 -9.20 -18.96
CA ASP A 334 -11.32 -8.22 -18.02
C ASP A 334 -10.20 -7.66 -17.14
N PHE A 335 -10.24 -6.36 -16.87
CA PHE A 335 -9.26 -5.67 -16.02
C PHE A 335 -9.93 -4.98 -14.84
N TYR A 336 -9.29 -5.06 -13.67
CA TYR A 336 -9.52 -4.11 -12.59
C TYR A 336 -8.49 -2.99 -12.70
N ALA A 337 -8.98 -1.75 -12.77
CA ALA A 337 -8.16 -0.55 -12.80
C ALA A 337 -8.36 0.26 -11.51
N PHE A 338 -7.27 0.65 -10.85
CA PHE A 338 -7.32 1.39 -9.59
C PHE A 338 -6.29 2.54 -9.56
N SER A 339 -6.19 3.19 -8.39
CA SER A 339 -5.47 4.45 -8.19
C SER A 339 -6.05 5.57 -9.06
N TYR A 340 -5.23 6.33 -9.79
CA TYR A 340 -5.73 7.46 -10.57
C TYR A 340 -6.70 7.08 -11.69
N TYR A 341 -6.78 5.81 -12.11
CA TYR A 341 -7.86 5.37 -12.99
C TYR A 341 -9.23 5.57 -12.35
N TYR A 342 -9.35 5.23 -11.07
CA TYR A 342 -10.58 5.40 -10.31
C TYR A 342 -10.82 6.88 -10.01
N ASP A 343 -9.80 7.59 -9.50
CA ASP A 343 -9.95 9.00 -9.10
C ASP A 343 -10.39 9.87 -10.29
N LEU A 344 -9.76 9.70 -11.46
CA LEU A 344 -10.14 10.44 -12.66
C LEU A 344 -11.54 10.09 -13.16
N ALA A 345 -11.97 8.83 -13.00
CA ALA A 345 -13.32 8.41 -13.36
C ALA A 345 -14.37 9.06 -12.45
N VAL A 346 -14.09 9.15 -11.15
CA VAL A 346 -14.95 9.83 -10.16
C VAL A 346 -14.99 11.33 -10.47
N ASP A 347 -13.84 11.97 -10.68
CA ASP A 347 -13.72 13.40 -10.97
C ASP A 347 -14.44 13.78 -12.27
N ALA A 348 -14.43 12.88 -13.27
CA ALA A 348 -15.16 13.04 -14.52
C ALA A 348 -16.66 12.72 -14.41
N GLY A 349 -17.14 12.27 -13.24
CA GLY A 349 -18.54 11.89 -13.02
C GLY A 349 -18.97 10.62 -13.74
N LEU A 350 -18.01 9.78 -14.19
CA LEU A 350 -18.29 8.53 -14.90
C LEU A 350 -18.72 7.41 -13.95
N ILE A 351 -18.26 7.49 -12.70
CA ILE A 351 -18.63 6.57 -11.63
C ILE A 351 -19.02 7.37 -10.39
N GLY A 352 -20.03 6.90 -9.65
CA GLY A 352 -20.52 7.61 -8.48
C GLY A 352 -19.49 7.66 -7.35
N ALA A 353 -19.35 8.80 -6.69
CA ALA A 353 -18.42 8.99 -5.56
C ALA A 353 -18.69 8.04 -4.37
N LEU A 354 -19.90 7.47 -4.27
CA LEU A 354 -20.31 6.47 -3.26
C LEU A 354 -20.00 5.02 -3.66
N ALA A 355 -19.32 4.78 -4.79
CA ALA A 355 -18.88 3.46 -5.24
C ALA A 355 -17.74 2.85 -4.37
N VAL A 356 -17.48 3.40 -3.18
CA VAL A 356 -16.47 2.88 -2.24
C VAL A 356 -16.82 1.46 -1.73
N MET A 357 -18.10 1.06 -1.80
CA MET A 357 -18.54 -0.30 -1.43
C MET A 357 -18.75 -1.25 -2.62
N HIS A 358 -18.76 -0.76 -3.86
CA HIS A 358 -18.92 -1.59 -5.07
C HIS A 358 -18.06 -1.04 -6.21
N PRO A 359 -17.15 -1.84 -6.81
CA PRO A 359 -16.34 -1.37 -7.94
C PRO A 359 -17.25 -0.84 -9.06
N GLY A 360 -17.05 0.42 -9.44
CA GLY A 360 -17.74 1.03 -10.57
C GLY A 360 -17.29 0.41 -11.90
N SER A 361 -18.16 0.40 -12.90
CA SER A 361 -17.81 -0.01 -14.26
C SER A 361 -17.88 1.19 -15.19
N SER A 362 -16.81 1.42 -15.95
CA SER A 362 -16.75 2.44 -16.99
C SER A 362 -16.15 1.86 -18.26
N ALA A 363 -16.69 2.26 -19.42
CA ALA A 363 -16.15 1.87 -20.72
C ALA A 363 -15.25 2.99 -21.27
N LEU A 364 -14.21 2.63 -22.03
CA LEU A 364 -13.32 3.61 -22.69
C LEU A 364 -14.09 4.62 -23.56
N SER A 365 -15.21 4.20 -24.18
CA SER A 365 -16.08 5.08 -24.98
C SER A 365 -16.73 6.20 -24.18
N GLN A 366 -16.87 6.07 -22.87
CA GLN A 366 -17.46 7.11 -22.01
C GLN A 366 -16.48 8.27 -21.76
N TYR A 367 -15.17 8.03 -21.84
CA TYR A 367 -14.15 9.07 -21.77
C TYR A 367 -14.05 9.89 -23.06
N PHE A 368 -14.46 9.29 -24.18
CA PHE A 368 -14.39 9.89 -25.52
C PHE A 368 -15.77 9.84 -26.19
N PRO A 369 -16.76 10.59 -25.67
CA PRO A 369 -18.08 10.66 -26.29
C PRO A 369 -17.94 11.14 -27.74
N SER A 370 -18.61 10.46 -28.67
CA SER A 370 -18.54 10.81 -30.09
C SER A 370 -18.99 12.25 -30.29
N PRO A 371 -18.51 12.96 -31.34
CA PRO A 371 -18.92 14.34 -31.63
C PRO A 371 -20.44 14.52 -31.80
N GLN A 372 -21.19 13.44 -32.02
CA GLN A 372 -22.65 13.46 -32.15
C GLN A 372 -23.40 13.46 -30.81
N SER A 373 -22.70 13.42 -29.67
CA SER A 373 -23.27 13.32 -28.32
C SER A 373 -22.95 14.50 -27.41
N ARG A 374 -22.43 15.61 -27.95
CA ARG A 374 -22.25 16.89 -27.23
C ARG A 374 -23.19 17.97 -27.75
#